data_AF-A0A1Y2DFV1-F1
#
_entry.id   AF-A0A1Y2DFV1-F1
#
_cell.length_a   1.000
_cell.length_b   1.000
_cell.length_c   1.000
_cell.angle_alpha   90.00
_cell.angle_beta   90.00
_cell.angle_gamma   90.00
#
_symmetry.space_group_name_H-M   'P 1'
#
loop_
_entity.id
_entity.type
_entity.pdbx_description
1 polymer ?
#
loop_
_entity_poly.entity_id
_entity_poly.type
_entity_poly.pdbx_seq_one_letter_code
_entity_poly.pdbx_strand_id
1 'polypeptide(L)'
;MSKAKKFDQIEFSRLGDLVPIDVPGDMDEMTYVANASNFRRALLNTFGRPDWNASEMIAAKEDTCLTYRGYVQFLQTDLMNVYPVGDKRSKTKFRNGVGTIAKQMLGGGDAFSRAVNERFGDHPLPTESRFKTPWHCAVAFCMDGTLLSGHRSEFDSNPNFELVYEHGHRRTHVPCGLMIRPVLSATGSKRPSIETIDAQKVRTLSEHNSLVMLRGFYGTTDRDRFVSKATEFGTPLPRKFGLVLEVKDRGADQRDFNGTFSAEGMPFHYDGVFKTEKRPRGDGQGEELVQFFTAVTPSPNNTGFTLFSPSSRIWPLLPCGPPLSQLQKLTWLVETKSFDGAKLNGLPLVIPHPTIGTPCLRYHEPWPQFKTAFESILVEIEGISRESGAIICATLDSLLYDRRVCYWHSWEKGDVLVSDNIASLHTRSSFTAGADRELWRIHLD
;
A
#
# COMPACT_ATOMS: atom_id res chain seq x y z
N MET A 1 -20.46 -10.21 10.21
CA MET A 1 -19.36 -10.02 9.25
C MET A 1 -17.98 -9.96 9.91
N SER A 2 -17.73 -9.11 10.91
CA SER A 2 -16.43 -9.04 11.62
C SER A 2 -16.03 -10.35 12.30
N LYS A 3 -16.96 -10.99 13.03
CA LYS A 3 -16.75 -12.32 13.65
C LYS A 3 -16.34 -13.40 12.65
N ALA A 4 -16.99 -13.45 11.49
CA ALA A 4 -16.67 -14.41 10.43
C ALA A 4 -15.28 -14.17 9.80
N LYS A 5 -14.77 -12.93 9.87
CA LYS A 5 -13.44 -12.55 9.37
C LYS A 5 -12.37 -12.45 10.48
N LYS A 6 -12.70 -12.84 11.72
CA LYS A 6 -11.80 -12.73 12.90
C LYS A 6 -11.25 -11.31 13.12
N PHE A 7 -12.08 -10.31 12.85
CA PHE A 7 -11.74 -8.92 13.17
C PHE A 7 -12.15 -8.63 14.61
N ASP A 8 -11.32 -9.08 15.54
CA ASP A 8 -11.62 -9.06 16.98
C ASP A 8 -11.59 -7.65 17.59
N GLN A 9 -11.12 -6.65 16.83
CA GLN A 9 -11.08 -5.24 17.23
C GLN A 9 -12.15 -4.38 16.53
N ILE A 10 -13.10 -4.99 15.80
CA ILE A 10 -14.16 -4.26 15.09
C ILE A 10 -15.54 -4.68 15.60
N GLU A 11 -16.19 -3.76 16.30
CA GLU A 11 -17.57 -3.88 16.75
C GLU A 11 -18.48 -2.94 15.96
N PHE A 12 -19.72 -3.38 15.75
CA PHE A 12 -20.74 -2.59 15.06
C PHE A 12 -21.79 -2.15 16.08
N SER A 13 -21.98 -0.84 16.21
CA SER A 13 -23.07 -0.27 17.02
C SER A 13 -24.30 -0.05 16.16
N ARG A 14 -25.46 -0.48 16.66
CA ARG A 14 -26.79 -0.17 16.15
C ARG A 14 -27.35 1.07 16.87
N LEU A 15 -28.48 1.59 16.38
CA LEU A 15 -29.15 2.74 17.00
C LEU A 15 -29.65 2.42 18.41
N GLY A 16 -30.15 1.20 18.64
CA GLY A 16 -30.58 0.74 19.96
C GLY A 16 -29.47 0.79 21.00
N ASP A 17 -28.22 0.56 20.59
CA ASP A 17 -27.08 0.61 21.50
C ASP A 17 -26.79 2.06 21.94
N LEU A 18 -27.09 3.06 21.10
CA LEU A 18 -26.83 4.47 21.36
C LEU A 18 -27.78 5.09 22.39
N VAL A 19 -28.89 4.43 22.72
CA VAL A 19 -29.98 5.04 23.49
C VAL A 19 -30.30 4.24 24.75
N PRO A 20 -30.61 4.91 25.87
CA PRO A 20 -31.00 4.23 27.10
C PRO A 20 -32.44 3.69 26.94
N ILE A 21 -32.57 2.43 26.53
CA ILE A 21 -33.87 1.78 26.35
C ILE A 21 -33.81 0.31 26.75
N ASP A 22 -34.87 -0.15 27.43
CA ASP A 22 -35.02 -1.53 27.87
C ASP A 22 -35.57 -2.39 26.71
N VAL A 23 -34.66 -3.05 26.00
CA VAL A 23 -34.95 -3.99 24.91
C VAL A 23 -34.01 -5.20 25.00
N PRO A 24 -34.38 -6.36 24.41
CA PRO A 24 -33.48 -7.52 24.37
C PRO A 24 -32.14 -7.18 23.71
N GLY A 25 -31.02 -7.60 24.31
CA GLY A 25 -29.67 -7.31 23.79
C GLY A 25 -29.40 -7.95 22.42
N ASP A 26 -29.83 -9.21 22.23
CA ASP A 26 -29.75 -9.89 20.94
C ASP A 26 -31.11 -9.85 20.24
N MET A 27 -31.18 -9.07 19.16
CA MET A 27 -32.37 -8.94 18.31
C MET A 27 -32.08 -9.40 16.88
N ASP A 28 -32.97 -10.25 16.36
CA ASP A 28 -33.07 -10.51 14.92
C ASP A 28 -33.59 -9.27 14.17
N GLU A 29 -33.58 -9.35 12.83
CA GLU A 29 -33.99 -8.23 11.98
C GLU A 29 -35.44 -7.78 12.26
N MET A 30 -36.36 -8.74 12.38
CA MET A 30 -37.78 -8.46 12.58
C MET A 30 -38.04 -7.74 13.91
N THR A 31 -37.43 -8.23 14.99
CA THR A 31 -37.54 -7.66 16.33
C THR A 31 -36.90 -6.27 16.41
N TYR A 32 -35.76 -6.09 15.74
CA TYR A 32 -35.08 -4.80 15.68
C TYR A 32 -35.92 -3.77 14.91
N VAL A 33 -36.48 -4.13 13.76
CA VAL A 33 -37.34 -3.25 12.95
C VAL A 33 -38.61 -2.88 13.71
N ALA A 34 -39.24 -3.82 14.42
CA ALA A 34 -40.41 -3.56 15.25
C ALA A 34 -40.14 -2.50 16.34
N ASN A 35 -38.91 -2.44 16.86
CA ASN A 35 -38.50 -1.47 17.88
C ASN A 35 -37.91 -0.17 17.32
N ALA A 36 -37.77 -0.03 15.99
CA ALA A 36 -37.11 1.13 15.38
C ALA A 36 -37.74 2.47 15.78
N SER A 37 -39.06 2.53 15.92
CA SER A 37 -39.77 3.73 16.38
C SER A 37 -39.46 4.06 17.85
N ASN A 38 -39.30 3.05 18.69
CA ASN A 38 -38.93 3.22 20.09
C ASN A 38 -37.50 3.76 20.22
N PHE A 39 -36.56 3.25 19.42
CA PHE A 39 -35.18 3.75 19.37
C PHE A 39 -35.12 5.22 18.95
N ARG A 40 -35.84 5.60 17.88
CA ARG A 40 -35.90 7.00 17.43
C ARG A 40 -36.48 7.92 18.50
N ARG A 41 -37.52 7.48 19.22
CA ARG A 41 -38.11 8.25 20.31
C ARG A 41 -37.14 8.41 21.48
N ALA A 42 -36.48 7.33 21.89
CA ALA A 42 -35.47 7.38 22.96
C ALA A 42 -34.30 8.30 22.59
N LEU A 43 -33.85 8.25 21.33
CA LEU A 43 -32.81 9.13 20.80
C LEU A 43 -33.20 10.61 20.94
N LEU A 44 -34.38 10.98 20.45
CA LEU A 44 -34.84 12.36 20.48
C LEU A 44 -35.10 12.85 21.90
N ASN A 45 -35.64 12.01 22.78
CA ASN A 45 -35.88 12.38 24.18
C ASN A 45 -34.58 12.59 24.96
N THR A 46 -33.55 11.80 24.65
CA THR A 46 -32.28 11.83 25.39
C THR A 46 -31.33 12.89 24.84
N PHE A 47 -31.22 12.99 23.52
CA PHE A 47 -30.19 13.80 22.84
C PHE A 47 -30.76 14.96 22.02
N GLY A 48 -32.08 15.06 21.89
CA GLY A 48 -32.73 16.19 21.24
C GLY A 48 -32.52 17.51 21.97
N ARG A 49 -32.67 18.62 21.24
CA ARG A 49 -32.58 19.98 21.78
C ARG A 49 -33.94 20.67 21.64
N PRO A 50 -34.58 21.08 22.75
CA PRO A 50 -35.85 21.81 22.70
C PRO A 50 -35.75 23.15 21.96
N ASP A 51 -34.58 23.77 22.00
CA ASP A 51 -34.22 25.05 21.39
C ASP A 51 -33.67 24.93 19.96
N TRP A 52 -33.67 23.73 19.37
CA TRP A 52 -33.15 23.54 18.02
C TRP A 52 -33.99 24.26 16.95
N ASN A 53 -33.41 25.31 16.36
CA ASN A 53 -34.02 26.02 15.25
C ASN A 53 -33.37 25.64 13.90
N ALA A 54 -33.99 24.69 13.20
CA ALA A 54 -33.53 24.25 11.89
C ALA A 54 -33.43 25.41 10.86
N SER A 55 -34.28 26.44 10.94
CA SER A 55 -34.26 27.54 9.97
C SER A 55 -33.06 28.45 10.15
N GLU A 56 -32.69 28.73 11.40
CA GLU A 56 -31.46 29.47 11.74
C GLU A 56 -30.22 28.67 11.31
N MET A 57 -30.21 27.37 11.58
CA MET A 57 -29.08 26.50 11.21
C MET A 57 -28.89 26.40 9.70
N ILE A 58 -29.98 26.29 8.94
CA ILE A 58 -29.94 26.31 7.46
C ILE A 58 -29.40 27.65 6.94
N ALA A 59 -29.75 28.76 7.57
CA ALA A 59 -29.28 30.08 7.15
C ALA A 59 -27.80 30.31 7.51
N ALA A 60 -27.36 29.81 8.66
CA ALA A 60 -26.03 30.05 9.20
C ALA A 60 -24.96 29.09 8.69
N LYS A 61 -25.31 27.85 8.30
CA LYS A 61 -24.34 26.80 7.91
C LYS A 61 -24.61 26.27 6.51
N GLU A 62 -23.62 26.42 5.63
CA GLU A 62 -23.71 25.97 4.23
C GLU A 62 -23.93 24.46 4.11
N ASP A 63 -23.19 23.64 4.85
CA ASP A 63 -23.36 22.17 4.84
C ASP A 63 -24.75 21.73 5.30
N THR A 64 -25.33 22.42 6.29
CA THR A 64 -26.70 22.17 6.76
C THR A 64 -27.72 22.57 5.69
N CYS A 65 -27.49 23.66 4.97
CA CYS A 65 -28.31 24.08 3.83
C CYS A 65 -28.28 23.05 2.69
N LEU A 66 -27.10 22.53 2.35
CA LEU A 66 -26.95 21.48 1.33
C LEU A 66 -27.68 20.20 1.73
N THR A 67 -27.53 19.78 2.98
CA THR A 67 -28.22 18.61 3.53
C THR A 67 -29.75 18.78 3.50
N TYR A 68 -30.25 19.96 3.90
CA TYR A 68 -31.67 20.31 3.82
C TYR A 68 -32.21 20.21 2.39
N ARG A 69 -31.49 20.77 1.41
CA ARG A 69 -31.88 20.73 -0.01
C ARG A 69 -31.94 19.29 -0.52
N GLY A 70 -30.96 18.47 -0.14
CA GLY A 70 -30.95 17.03 -0.43
C GLY A 70 -32.19 16.33 0.13
N TYR A 71 -32.50 16.51 1.42
CA TYR A 71 -33.70 15.93 2.04
C TYR A 71 -34.98 16.35 1.33
N VAL A 72 -35.13 17.63 1.00
CA VAL A 72 -36.30 18.13 0.27
C VAL A 72 -36.45 17.41 -1.07
N GLN A 73 -35.36 17.21 -1.82
CA GLN A 73 -35.39 16.54 -3.12
C GLN A 73 -35.78 15.05 -2.99
N PHE A 74 -35.19 14.32 -2.05
CA PHE A 74 -35.51 12.89 -1.84
C PHE A 74 -36.93 12.70 -1.32
N LEU A 75 -37.33 13.45 -0.29
CA LEU A 75 -38.68 13.37 0.28
C LEU A 75 -39.76 13.77 -0.73
N GLN A 76 -39.49 14.70 -1.64
CA GLN A 76 -40.44 15.04 -2.70
C GLN A 76 -40.77 13.81 -3.54
N THR A 77 -39.77 13.01 -3.91
CA THR A 77 -39.97 11.79 -4.69
C THR A 77 -40.67 10.71 -3.87
N ASP A 78 -40.16 10.43 -2.66
CA ASP A 78 -40.65 9.35 -1.80
C ASP A 78 -42.12 9.56 -1.38
N LEU A 79 -42.47 10.81 -1.05
CA LEU A 79 -43.79 11.14 -0.52
C LEU A 79 -44.82 11.45 -1.61
N MET A 80 -44.42 11.64 -2.88
CA MET A 80 -45.36 11.99 -3.94
C MET A 80 -46.43 10.93 -4.16
N ASN A 81 -46.05 9.65 -4.07
CA ASN A 81 -46.97 8.52 -4.26
C ASN A 81 -47.81 8.22 -3.01
N VAL A 82 -47.25 8.49 -1.82
CA VAL A 82 -47.94 8.28 -0.53
C VAL A 82 -48.93 9.41 -0.24
N TYR A 83 -48.58 10.64 -0.63
CA TYR A 83 -49.34 11.85 -0.39
C TYR A 83 -49.58 12.62 -1.70
N PRO A 84 -50.31 12.04 -2.67
CA PRO A 84 -50.46 12.62 -4.00
C PRO A 84 -51.08 14.01 -3.96
N VAL A 85 -50.64 14.83 -4.91
CA VAL A 85 -51.21 16.16 -5.18
C VAL A 85 -52.50 15.97 -5.97
N GLY A 86 -53.57 16.62 -5.52
CA GLY A 86 -54.88 16.56 -6.15
C GLY A 86 -55.85 17.49 -5.43
N ASP A 87 -57.15 17.31 -5.63
CA ASP A 87 -58.18 18.25 -5.13
C ASP A 87 -58.14 18.46 -3.61
N LYS A 88 -57.69 17.43 -2.86
CA LYS A 88 -57.56 17.48 -1.40
C LYS A 88 -56.22 18.05 -0.89
N ARG A 89 -55.20 18.17 -1.75
CA ARG A 89 -53.85 18.64 -1.37
C ARG A 89 -53.16 19.37 -2.52
N SER A 90 -53.00 20.69 -2.37
CA SER A 90 -52.28 21.52 -3.35
C SER A 90 -50.78 21.25 -3.37
N LYS A 91 -50.13 21.59 -4.49
CA LYS A 91 -48.66 21.53 -4.65
C LYS A 91 -47.93 22.30 -3.55
N THR A 92 -48.45 23.47 -3.17
CA THR A 92 -47.88 24.30 -2.10
C THR A 92 -47.96 23.60 -0.74
N LYS A 93 -49.11 23.01 -0.40
CA LYS A 93 -49.29 22.28 0.86
C LYS A 93 -48.38 21.06 0.93
N PHE A 94 -48.18 20.35 -0.18
CA PHE A 94 -47.24 19.24 -0.28
C PHE A 94 -45.79 19.71 -0.05
N ARG A 95 -45.33 20.74 -0.78
CA ARG A 95 -43.97 21.29 -0.63
C ARG A 95 -43.69 21.79 0.79
N ASN A 96 -44.65 22.45 1.41
CA ASN A 96 -44.52 22.92 2.80
C ASN A 96 -44.40 21.73 3.77
N GLY A 97 -45.21 20.68 3.58
CA GLY A 97 -45.13 19.45 4.37
C GLY A 97 -43.76 18.77 4.25
N VAL A 98 -43.23 18.64 3.03
CA VAL A 98 -41.88 18.12 2.79
C VAL A 98 -40.83 18.97 3.51
N GLY A 99 -40.92 20.30 3.41
CA GLY A 99 -40.01 21.20 4.11
C GLY A 99 -40.03 21.04 5.63
N THR A 100 -41.21 20.85 6.22
CA THR A 100 -41.37 20.58 7.66
C THR A 100 -40.70 19.27 8.06
N ILE A 101 -40.92 18.18 7.30
CA ILE A 101 -40.30 16.88 7.57
C ILE A 101 -38.78 16.96 7.43
N ALA A 102 -38.27 17.61 6.38
CA ALA A 102 -36.84 17.81 6.17
C ALA A 102 -36.17 18.55 7.35
N LYS A 103 -36.84 19.57 7.91
CA LYS A 103 -36.37 20.28 9.11
C LYS A 103 -36.34 19.38 10.35
N GLN A 104 -37.34 18.51 10.53
CA GLN A 104 -37.33 17.52 11.61
C GLN A 104 -36.21 16.50 11.45
N MET A 105 -35.92 16.06 10.22
CA MET A 105 -34.81 15.15 9.94
C MET A 105 -33.46 15.78 10.29
N LEU A 106 -33.26 17.09 10.06
CA LEU A 106 -32.05 17.78 10.52
C LEU A 106 -31.91 17.76 12.05
N GLY A 107 -33.00 18.01 12.78
CA GLY A 107 -33.00 17.91 14.25
C GLY A 107 -32.71 16.49 14.74
N GLY A 108 -33.23 15.47 14.04
CA GLY A 108 -32.88 14.07 14.31
C GLY A 108 -31.40 13.76 14.03
N GLY A 109 -30.83 14.33 12.98
CA GLY A 109 -29.40 14.21 12.67
C GLY A 109 -28.49 14.85 13.71
N ASP A 110 -28.88 16.00 14.27
CA ASP A 110 -28.17 16.64 15.38
C ASP A 110 -28.19 15.76 16.64
N ALA A 111 -29.39 15.28 17.04
CA ALA A 111 -29.54 14.38 18.17
C ALA A 111 -28.71 13.09 18.01
N PHE A 112 -28.69 12.52 16.79
CA PHE A 112 -27.86 11.37 16.47
C PHE A 112 -26.36 11.66 16.61
N SER A 113 -25.90 12.78 16.05
CA SER A 113 -24.49 13.17 16.11
C SER A 113 -24.03 13.37 17.55
N ARG A 114 -24.87 13.97 18.39
CA ARG A 114 -24.62 14.09 19.84
C ARG A 114 -24.54 12.74 20.54
N ALA A 115 -25.48 11.82 20.25
CA ALA A 115 -25.48 10.49 20.84
C ALA A 115 -24.19 9.70 20.53
N VAL A 116 -23.71 9.80 19.28
CA VAL A 116 -22.44 9.19 18.87
C VAL A 116 -21.26 9.83 19.61
N ASN A 117 -21.20 11.16 19.65
CA ASN A 117 -20.11 11.88 20.30
C ASN A 117 -20.05 11.64 21.82
N GLU A 118 -21.19 11.60 22.50
CA GLU A 118 -21.25 11.33 23.95
C GLU A 118 -20.83 9.90 24.28
N ARG A 119 -21.15 8.92 23.41
CA ARG A 119 -20.87 7.51 23.67
C ARG A 119 -19.48 7.04 23.26
N PHE A 120 -18.97 7.55 22.14
CA PHE A 120 -17.73 7.07 21.54
C PHE A 120 -16.63 8.14 21.46
N GLY A 121 -16.94 9.40 21.76
CA GLY A 121 -16.01 10.51 21.51
C GLY A 121 -15.83 10.78 20.01
N ASP A 122 -14.88 11.67 19.69
CA ASP A 122 -14.51 11.98 18.31
C ASP A 122 -13.58 10.89 17.77
N HIS A 123 -14.12 10.00 16.93
CA HIS A 123 -13.34 9.00 16.20
C HIS A 123 -13.42 9.26 14.71
N PRO A 124 -12.72 10.30 14.21
CA PRO A 124 -12.65 10.55 12.77
C PRO A 124 -11.95 9.38 12.08
N LEU A 125 -12.37 9.11 10.84
CA LEU A 125 -11.51 8.34 9.94
C LEU A 125 -10.08 8.92 9.96
N PRO A 126 -9.04 8.07 10.06
CA PRO A 126 -7.65 8.49 10.02
C PRO A 126 -7.28 8.86 8.58
N THR A 127 -7.86 9.96 8.11
CA THR A 127 -7.68 10.49 6.76
C THR A 127 -7.23 11.92 6.80
N GLU A 128 -6.39 12.33 5.86
CA GLU A 128 -5.90 13.71 5.77
C GLU A 128 -6.92 14.67 5.15
N SER A 129 -8.04 14.15 4.61
CA SER A 129 -9.06 14.99 3.98
C SER A 129 -10.11 15.51 4.98
N ARG A 130 -10.96 16.43 4.49
CA ARG A 130 -12.13 16.96 5.21
C ARG A 130 -13.26 15.93 5.40
N PHE A 131 -13.24 14.80 4.69
CA PHE A 131 -14.32 13.80 4.74
C PHE A 131 -14.06 12.79 5.87
N LYS A 132 -14.56 13.07 7.07
CA LYS A 132 -14.26 12.25 8.26
C LYS A 132 -15.23 11.08 8.52
N THR A 133 -16.32 10.96 7.74
CA THR A 133 -17.37 9.94 7.95
C THR A 133 -17.33 8.84 6.90
N PRO A 134 -17.24 7.55 7.27
CA PRO A 134 -17.03 6.44 6.32
C PRO A 134 -18.21 6.12 5.40
N TRP A 135 -19.39 6.67 5.67
CA TRP A 135 -20.63 6.31 5.00
C TRP A 135 -20.90 7.12 3.71
N HIS A 136 -20.23 8.26 3.55
CA HIS A 136 -20.46 9.19 2.43
C HIS A 136 -19.20 9.44 1.58
N CYS A 137 -18.10 8.78 1.90
CA CYS A 137 -16.85 8.92 1.18
C CYS A 137 -16.34 7.55 0.72
N ALA A 138 -15.72 7.53 -0.46
CA ALA A 138 -14.79 6.47 -0.79
C ALA A 138 -13.47 6.73 -0.06
N VAL A 139 -12.65 5.68 0.04
CA VAL A 139 -11.30 5.75 0.56
C VAL A 139 -10.34 5.42 -0.58
N ALA A 140 -9.22 6.12 -0.65
CA ALA A 140 -8.10 5.84 -1.53
C ALA A 140 -6.82 5.72 -0.68
N PHE A 141 -5.93 4.84 -1.10
CA PHE A 141 -4.62 4.68 -0.47
C PHE A 141 -3.58 5.28 -1.40
N CYS A 142 -2.80 6.20 -0.87
CA CYS A 142 -1.66 6.76 -1.57
C CYS A 142 -0.48 5.79 -1.52
N MET A 143 0.46 5.99 -2.45
CA MET A 143 1.69 5.18 -2.54
C MET A 143 2.57 5.24 -1.30
N ASP A 144 2.42 6.27 -0.48
CA ASP A 144 3.13 6.48 0.78
C ASP A 144 2.41 5.89 2.01
N GLY A 145 1.30 5.17 1.79
CA GLY A 145 0.47 4.57 2.84
C GLY A 145 -0.58 5.52 3.43
N THR A 146 -0.61 6.78 3.00
CA THR A 146 -1.60 7.76 3.47
C THR A 146 -3.00 7.41 2.97
N LEU A 147 -4.00 7.62 3.83
CA LEU A 147 -5.40 7.35 3.54
C LEU A 147 -6.12 8.65 3.20
N LEU A 148 -6.63 8.74 1.97
CA LEU A 148 -7.48 9.84 1.52
C LEU A 148 -8.94 9.39 1.49
N SER A 149 -9.84 10.22 1.98
CA SER A 149 -11.27 10.06 1.78
C SER A 149 -11.81 11.16 0.88
N GLY A 150 -12.77 10.85 0.04
CA GLY A 150 -13.30 11.77 -0.97
C GLY A 150 -14.56 11.22 -1.64
N HIS A 151 -15.16 12.00 -2.54
CA HIS A 151 -16.26 11.47 -3.33
C HIS A 151 -15.71 10.42 -4.29
N ARG A 152 -16.46 9.32 -4.46
CA ARG A 152 -16.09 8.27 -5.42
C ARG A 152 -15.75 8.84 -6.80
N SER A 153 -16.56 9.76 -7.31
CA SER A 153 -16.38 10.35 -8.64
C SER A 153 -15.05 11.10 -8.78
N GLU A 154 -14.53 11.66 -7.68
CA GLU A 154 -13.23 12.34 -7.67
C GLU A 154 -12.09 11.33 -7.82
N PHE A 155 -12.17 10.17 -7.18
CA PHE A 155 -11.18 9.10 -7.39
C PHE A 155 -11.31 8.43 -8.75
N ASP A 156 -12.53 8.15 -9.20
CA ASP A 156 -12.79 7.53 -10.50
C ASP A 156 -12.29 8.40 -11.67
N SER A 157 -12.26 9.73 -11.50
CA SER A 157 -11.78 10.68 -12.53
C SER A 157 -10.31 11.05 -12.39
N ASN A 158 -9.64 10.61 -11.33
CA ASN A 158 -8.25 10.96 -11.06
C ASN A 158 -7.31 9.85 -11.57
N PRO A 159 -6.44 10.12 -12.56
CA PRO A 159 -5.59 9.11 -13.18
C PRO A 159 -4.53 8.54 -12.22
N ASN A 160 -4.31 9.14 -11.05
CA ASN A 160 -3.40 8.64 -10.03
C ASN A 160 -4.04 7.53 -9.15
N PHE A 161 -5.34 7.29 -9.30
CA PHE A 161 -6.05 6.26 -8.57
C PHE A 161 -6.66 5.26 -9.55
N GLU A 162 -6.50 3.98 -9.24
CA GLU A 162 -7.14 2.90 -9.99
C GLU A 162 -8.13 2.16 -9.11
N LEU A 163 -9.14 1.58 -9.74
CA LEU A 163 -10.12 0.78 -9.03
C LEU A 163 -9.73 -0.69 -8.99
N VAL A 164 -9.60 -1.24 -7.78
CA VAL A 164 -9.27 -2.65 -7.58
C VAL A 164 -10.51 -3.45 -7.17
N TYR A 165 -10.65 -4.67 -7.72
CA TYR A 165 -11.71 -5.63 -7.41
C TYR A 165 -11.13 -6.88 -6.75
N GLU A 166 -11.81 -7.39 -5.71
CA GLU A 166 -11.51 -8.67 -5.06
C GLU A 166 -12.82 -9.48 -4.91
N HIS A 167 -12.90 -10.69 -5.48
CA HIS A 167 -14.10 -11.54 -5.46
C HIS A 167 -15.39 -10.83 -5.97
N GLY A 168 -15.26 -9.96 -6.98
CA GLY A 168 -16.39 -9.18 -7.51
C GLY A 168 -16.80 -7.98 -6.64
N HIS A 169 -16.12 -7.73 -5.53
CA HIS A 169 -16.34 -6.59 -4.65
C HIS A 169 -15.19 -5.57 -4.74
N ARG A 170 -15.53 -4.28 -4.69
CA ARG A 170 -14.55 -3.18 -4.68
C ARG A 170 -13.65 -3.29 -3.45
N ARG A 171 -12.33 -3.21 -3.63
CA ARG A 171 -11.39 -3.04 -2.53
C ARG A 171 -10.33 -2.01 -2.83
N THR A 172 -9.79 -1.44 -1.77
CA THR A 172 -8.62 -0.57 -1.76
C THR A 172 -7.40 -1.42 -1.41
N HIS A 173 -6.43 -1.51 -2.32
CA HIS A 173 -5.19 -2.26 -2.10
C HIS A 173 -4.13 -1.35 -1.46
N VAL A 174 -3.41 -1.87 -0.46
CA VAL A 174 -2.24 -1.20 0.10
C VAL A 174 -1.05 -1.55 -0.81
N PRO A 175 -0.26 -0.58 -1.30
CA PRO A 175 0.98 -0.91 -2.00
C PRO A 175 1.88 -1.78 -1.12
N CYS A 176 2.73 -2.60 -1.73
CA CYS A 176 3.75 -3.32 -0.98
C CYS A 176 4.74 -2.35 -0.32
N GLY A 177 5.45 -2.81 0.70
CA GLY A 177 6.37 -1.99 1.48
C GLY A 177 5.76 -1.33 2.71
N LEU A 178 6.63 -0.88 3.62
CA LEU A 178 6.28 -0.13 4.83
C LEU A 178 7.14 1.14 4.92
N MET A 179 6.50 2.29 5.13
CA MET A 179 7.19 3.57 5.40
C MET A 179 7.14 3.87 6.90
N ILE A 180 8.30 4.05 7.52
CA ILE A 180 8.47 4.41 8.93
C ILE A 180 9.03 5.83 8.99
N ARG A 181 8.32 6.70 9.70
CA ARG A 181 8.71 8.10 9.93
C ARG A 181 8.71 8.39 11.43
N PRO A 182 9.68 9.19 11.92
CA PRO A 182 9.63 9.64 13.30
C PRO A 182 8.47 10.62 13.50
N VAL A 183 7.78 10.50 14.64
CA VAL A 183 6.77 11.48 15.05
C VAL A 183 7.49 12.73 15.53
N LEU A 184 7.39 13.82 14.76
CA LEU A 184 7.89 15.12 15.19
C LEU A 184 6.91 15.69 16.22
N SER A 185 7.34 15.84 17.49
CA SER A 185 6.50 16.53 18.48
C SER A 185 6.38 18.02 18.11
N ALA A 186 5.20 18.60 18.33
CA ALA A 186 4.93 20.03 18.09
C ALA A 186 5.83 20.99 18.90
N THR A 187 6.65 20.46 19.81
CA THR A 187 7.54 21.19 20.73
C THR A 187 8.98 21.35 20.23
N GLY A 188 9.27 21.06 18.95
CA GLY A 188 10.59 21.34 18.36
C GLY A 188 11.68 20.32 18.71
N SER A 189 11.31 19.08 19.07
CA SER A 189 12.27 18.00 19.29
C SER A 189 13.11 17.76 18.03
N LYS A 190 14.43 17.60 18.20
CA LYS A 190 15.35 17.24 17.12
C LYS A 190 14.90 15.90 16.50
N ARG A 191 15.02 15.78 15.17
CA ARG A 191 14.82 14.50 14.45
C ARG A 191 15.64 13.40 15.16
N PRO A 192 15.18 12.15 15.25
CA PRO A 192 15.97 11.06 15.83
C PRO A 192 17.10 10.59 14.90
N SER A 193 18.17 10.07 15.49
CA SER A 193 19.37 9.58 14.77
C SER A 193 19.07 8.24 14.11
N ILE A 194 19.78 7.92 13.02
CA ILE A 194 19.87 6.55 12.49
C ILE A 194 20.22 5.53 13.59
N GLU A 195 21.03 5.93 14.56
CA GLU A 195 21.45 5.10 15.70
C GLU A 195 20.27 4.65 16.58
N THR A 196 19.16 5.39 16.58
CA THR A 196 17.96 5.05 17.37
C THR A 196 17.05 4.03 16.69
N ILE A 197 17.33 3.69 15.43
CA ILE A 197 16.56 2.69 14.68
C ILE A 197 16.83 1.31 15.27
N ASP A 198 15.76 0.63 15.68
CA ASP A 198 15.76 -0.76 16.11
C ASP A 198 15.95 -1.67 14.88
N ALA A 199 17.21 -2.02 14.62
CA ALA A 199 17.62 -2.74 13.42
C ALA A 199 16.96 -4.12 13.28
N GLN A 200 16.82 -4.85 14.40
CA GLN A 200 16.24 -6.18 14.41
C GLN A 200 14.74 -6.14 14.09
N LYS A 201 13.98 -5.19 14.66
CA LYS A 201 12.57 -5.01 14.28
C LYS A 201 12.41 -4.67 12.81
N VAL A 202 13.25 -3.78 12.29
CA VAL A 202 13.18 -3.38 10.88
C VAL A 202 13.55 -4.55 9.96
N ARG A 203 14.57 -5.35 10.30
CA ARG A 203 14.90 -6.59 9.57
C ARG A 203 13.71 -7.55 9.54
N THR A 204 13.13 -7.87 10.69
CA THR A 204 11.94 -8.74 10.75
C THR A 204 10.78 -8.18 9.92
N LEU A 205 10.53 -6.87 9.98
CA LEU A 205 9.50 -6.24 9.15
C LEU A 205 9.79 -6.39 7.65
N SER A 206 11.07 -6.34 7.25
CA SER A 206 11.47 -6.50 5.85
C SER A 206 11.22 -7.92 5.32
N GLU A 207 11.42 -8.96 6.14
CA GLU A 207 11.12 -10.35 5.76
C GLU A 207 9.62 -10.56 5.44
N HIS A 208 8.74 -9.80 6.11
CA HIS A 208 7.29 -9.88 5.89
C HIS A 208 6.76 -8.95 4.80
N ASN A 209 7.30 -7.73 4.73
CA ASN A 209 6.65 -6.62 4.02
C ASN A 209 7.52 -5.96 2.97
N SER A 210 8.69 -6.54 2.62
CA SER A 210 9.70 -5.85 1.82
C SER A 210 9.15 -4.96 0.73
N LEU A 211 9.63 -3.72 0.61
CA LEU A 211 10.72 -3.09 1.36
C LEU A 211 10.28 -2.39 2.66
N VAL A 212 11.22 -2.08 3.57
CA VAL A 212 10.98 -1.13 4.68
C VAL A 212 11.78 0.15 4.43
N MET A 213 11.07 1.28 4.31
CA MET A 213 11.62 2.60 4.11
C MET A 213 11.60 3.40 5.42
N LEU A 214 12.74 3.95 5.80
CA LEU A 214 12.92 4.79 6.98
C LEU A 214 13.25 6.21 6.50
N ARG A 215 12.31 7.14 6.69
CA ARG A 215 12.45 8.53 6.20
C ARG A 215 12.38 9.53 7.34
N GLY A 216 13.26 10.53 7.29
CA GLY A 216 13.27 11.66 8.24
C GLY A 216 14.20 11.49 9.45
N PHE A 217 15.02 10.45 9.49
CA PHE A 217 16.11 10.29 10.47
C PHE A 217 17.33 11.12 10.07
N TYR A 218 18.14 11.57 11.03
CA TYR A 218 19.41 12.26 10.75
C TYR A 218 20.61 11.32 10.90
N GLY A 219 21.77 11.74 10.39
CA GLY A 219 23.01 10.94 10.44
C GLY A 219 23.04 9.76 9.47
N THR A 220 22.05 9.67 8.58
CA THR A 220 21.93 8.57 7.60
C THR A 220 22.95 8.67 6.47
N THR A 221 23.43 9.88 6.16
CA THR A 221 24.48 10.13 5.16
C THR A 221 25.90 10.21 5.76
N ASP A 222 26.07 9.82 7.02
CA ASP A 222 27.37 9.69 7.68
C ASP A 222 27.84 8.24 7.49
N ARG A 223 29.00 8.07 6.85
CA ARG A 223 29.48 6.75 6.43
C ARG A 223 29.76 5.83 7.61
N ASP A 224 30.35 6.35 8.67
CA ASP A 224 30.73 5.57 9.84
C ASP A 224 29.48 5.14 10.61
N ARG A 225 28.49 6.04 10.76
CA ARG A 225 27.20 5.70 11.36
C ARG A 225 26.42 4.69 10.53
N PHE A 226 26.43 4.82 9.20
CA PHE A 226 25.77 3.89 8.30
C PHE A 226 26.38 2.49 8.39
N VAL A 227 27.72 2.39 8.34
CA VAL A 227 28.44 1.12 8.50
C VAL A 227 28.22 0.53 9.88
N SER A 228 28.32 1.34 10.94
CA SER A 228 28.06 0.89 12.31
C SER A 228 26.65 0.33 12.45
N LYS A 229 25.63 1.06 11.95
CA LYS A 229 24.24 0.60 12.02
C LYS A 229 24.01 -0.70 11.23
N ALA A 230 24.69 -0.88 10.09
CA ALA A 230 24.57 -2.10 9.29
C ALA A 230 24.93 -3.37 10.10
N THR A 231 25.91 -3.28 11.00
CA THR A 231 26.30 -4.40 11.89
C THR A 231 25.19 -4.81 12.88
N GLU A 232 24.26 -3.90 13.19
CA GLU A 232 23.11 -4.20 14.03
C GLU A 232 21.98 -4.89 13.26
N PHE A 233 21.93 -4.73 11.93
CA PHE A 233 20.97 -5.39 11.06
C PHE A 233 21.38 -6.83 10.74
N GLY A 234 22.68 -7.10 10.64
CA GLY A 234 23.23 -8.42 10.33
C GLY A 234 24.74 -8.35 10.16
N THR A 235 25.35 -9.47 9.80
CA THR A 235 26.78 -9.52 9.48
C THR A 235 27.00 -8.90 8.10
N PRO A 236 27.73 -7.79 7.99
CA PRO A 236 27.97 -7.19 6.68
C PRO A 236 28.89 -8.07 5.83
N LEU A 237 28.54 -8.24 4.56
CA LEU A 237 29.22 -9.11 3.60
C LEU A 237 30.06 -8.26 2.63
N PRO A 238 31.40 -8.16 2.82
CA PRO A 238 32.23 -7.33 1.97
C PRO A 238 32.30 -7.90 0.54
N ARG A 239 32.35 -7.02 -0.46
CA ARG A 239 32.63 -7.39 -1.85
C ARG A 239 34.07 -7.05 -2.22
N LYS A 240 34.50 -7.47 -3.42
CA LYS A 240 35.83 -7.13 -3.98
C LYS A 240 36.15 -5.62 -3.95
N PHE A 241 35.12 -4.77 -3.97
CA PHE A 241 35.25 -3.31 -3.97
C PHE A 241 35.14 -2.66 -2.57
N GLY A 242 35.16 -3.46 -1.51
CA GLY A 242 34.97 -3.01 -0.14
C GLY A 242 33.57 -3.30 0.40
N LEU A 243 33.32 -2.84 1.63
CA LEU A 243 32.08 -3.11 2.36
C LEU A 243 30.88 -2.30 1.84
N VAL A 244 31.10 -1.02 1.54
CA VAL A 244 30.06 -0.12 1.05
C VAL A 244 30.19 -0.01 -0.46
N LEU A 245 29.15 -0.47 -1.18
CA LEU A 245 29.05 -0.24 -2.61
C LEU A 245 28.46 1.14 -2.87
N GLU A 246 29.21 2.00 -3.55
CA GLU A 246 28.76 3.30 -4.02
C GLU A 246 28.13 3.17 -5.41
N VAL A 247 26.80 3.28 -5.46
CA VAL A 247 26.03 3.24 -6.70
C VAL A 247 25.87 4.67 -7.22
N LYS A 248 26.79 5.06 -8.11
CA LYS A 248 26.87 6.39 -8.74
C LYS A 248 26.59 6.33 -10.23
N ASP A 249 26.06 7.42 -10.79
CA ASP A 249 26.21 7.65 -12.24
C ASP A 249 27.65 8.10 -12.49
N ARG A 250 28.42 7.34 -13.28
CA ARG A 250 29.81 7.69 -13.63
C ARG A 250 29.94 8.38 -14.99
N GLY A 251 28.82 8.74 -15.63
CA GLY A 251 28.85 9.40 -16.93
C GLY A 251 29.50 8.53 -18.02
N ALA A 252 30.34 9.14 -18.87
CA ALA A 252 30.89 8.52 -20.08
C ALA A 252 32.03 7.49 -19.85
N ASP A 253 32.53 7.31 -18.63
CA ASP A 253 33.61 6.33 -18.35
C ASP A 253 33.00 4.95 -18.04
N GLN A 254 32.38 4.34 -19.05
CA GLN A 254 31.68 3.03 -18.98
C GLN A 254 32.64 1.82 -19.05
N ARG A 255 33.73 1.85 -18.27
CA ARG A 255 34.75 0.78 -18.33
C ARG A 255 34.59 -0.35 -17.30
N ASP A 256 33.44 -0.45 -16.62
CA ASP A 256 33.17 -1.58 -15.70
C ASP A 256 31.96 -2.42 -16.15
N PHE A 257 32.22 -3.71 -16.27
CA PHE A 257 31.42 -4.80 -16.88
C PHE A 257 30.05 -5.13 -16.23
N ASN A 258 29.55 -4.29 -15.32
CA ASN A 258 28.25 -4.49 -14.68
C ASN A 258 27.32 -3.35 -15.09
N GLY A 259 26.24 -3.65 -15.81
CA GLY A 259 25.23 -2.68 -16.28
C GLY A 259 24.60 -1.78 -15.21
N THR A 260 24.96 -1.95 -13.93
CA THR A 260 24.65 -1.05 -12.81
C THR A 260 25.02 0.41 -13.07
N PHE A 261 26.07 0.69 -13.85
CA PHE A 261 26.50 2.05 -14.21
C PHE A 261 25.92 2.58 -15.54
N SER A 262 25.17 1.75 -16.27
CA SER A 262 24.46 2.16 -17.49
C SER A 262 23.32 3.11 -17.17
N ALA A 263 22.91 3.97 -18.11
CA ALA A 263 21.68 4.77 -18.04
C ALA A 263 20.40 3.97 -18.40
N GLU A 264 20.57 2.78 -18.99
CA GLU A 264 19.46 1.90 -19.40
C GLU A 264 18.70 1.33 -18.20
N GLY A 265 17.44 0.94 -18.42
CA GLY A 265 16.68 0.19 -17.43
C GLY A 265 17.32 -1.18 -17.23
N MET A 266 17.50 -1.57 -15.97
CA MET A 266 18.02 -2.91 -15.65
C MET A 266 16.88 -3.94 -15.72
N PRO A 267 17.17 -5.22 -15.97
CA PRO A 267 16.22 -6.30 -15.80
C PRO A 267 15.95 -6.54 -14.31
N PHE A 268 14.74 -6.99 -13.95
CA PHE A 268 14.48 -7.47 -12.59
C PHE A 268 15.38 -8.64 -12.22
N HIS A 269 15.95 -8.59 -11.01
CA HIS A 269 16.84 -9.61 -10.49
C HIS A 269 16.86 -9.60 -8.96
N TYR A 270 17.54 -10.58 -8.39
CA TYR A 270 18.02 -10.55 -7.02
C TYR A 270 19.54 -10.45 -7.01
N ASP A 271 20.12 -9.83 -5.99
CA ASP A 271 21.57 -9.74 -5.88
C ASP A 271 22.16 -11.12 -5.55
N GLY A 272 23.31 -11.44 -6.16
CA GLY A 272 24.04 -12.67 -5.88
C GLY A 272 23.84 -13.79 -6.89
N VAL A 273 22.91 -13.67 -7.84
CA VAL A 273 22.64 -14.69 -8.88
C VAL A 273 23.91 -15.12 -9.64
N PHE A 274 24.81 -14.19 -9.98
CA PHE A 274 26.06 -14.47 -10.70
C PHE A 274 27.31 -14.56 -9.80
N LYS A 275 27.15 -14.73 -8.48
CA LYS A 275 28.32 -15.00 -7.62
C LYS A 275 28.84 -16.42 -7.90
N THR A 276 29.98 -16.50 -8.58
CA THR A 276 30.61 -17.74 -9.07
C THR A 276 31.40 -18.52 -8.02
N GLU A 277 31.37 -18.13 -6.74
CA GLU A 277 32.03 -18.91 -5.68
C GLU A 277 31.24 -20.21 -5.44
N LYS A 278 31.77 -21.30 -5.98
CA LYS A 278 31.28 -22.67 -5.79
C LYS A 278 31.33 -23.08 -4.32
N ARG A 279 30.32 -22.74 -3.52
CA ARG A 279 29.97 -23.51 -2.31
C ARG A 279 28.45 -23.49 -2.09
N PRO A 280 27.74 -24.61 -2.33
CA PRO A 280 26.51 -24.87 -1.61
C PRO A 280 26.93 -25.24 -0.20
N ARG A 281 26.90 -24.29 0.72
CA ARG A 281 27.00 -24.60 2.14
C ARG A 281 25.57 -24.59 2.65
N GLY A 282 25.04 -25.77 2.94
CA GLY A 282 23.65 -25.99 3.36
C GLY A 282 23.29 -25.39 4.72
N ASP A 283 24.03 -24.38 5.17
CA ASP A 283 23.90 -23.66 6.43
C ASP A 283 23.56 -22.16 6.23
N GLY A 284 23.40 -21.69 4.98
CA GLY A 284 23.06 -20.29 4.68
C GLY A 284 24.18 -19.28 4.93
N GLN A 285 25.39 -19.72 5.32
CA GLN A 285 26.50 -18.82 5.59
C GLN A 285 27.00 -18.16 4.28
N GLY A 286 26.85 -16.83 4.21
CA GLY A 286 27.36 -16.00 3.11
C GLY A 286 26.35 -15.68 2.00
N GLU A 287 25.08 -16.08 2.16
CA GLU A 287 24.01 -15.60 1.28
C GLU A 287 23.69 -14.13 1.59
N GLU A 288 23.48 -13.33 0.53
CA GLU A 288 23.07 -11.94 0.69
C GLU A 288 21.56 -11.92 0.96
N LEU A 289 21.15 -12.06 2.22
CA LEU A 289 19.74 -12.12 2.59
C LEU A 289 19.11 -10.72 2.61
N VAL A 290 19.84 -9.71 3.06
CA VAL A 290 19.30 -8.35 3.21
C VAL A 290 20.16 -7.33 2.46
N GLN A 291 19.48 -6.40 1.78
CA GLN A 291 20.09 -5.20 1.21
C GLN A 291 19.76 -4.00 2.10
N PHE A 292 20.81 -3.30 2.53
CA PHE A 292 20.72 -2.09 3.33
C PHE A 292 21.23 -0.90 2.53
N PHE A 293 20.37 0.10 2.30
CA PHE A 293 20.70 1.26 1.49
C PHE A 293 20.59 2.56 2.28
N THR A 294 21.37 3.57 1.86
CA THR A 294 21.05 4.97 2.15
C THR A 294 21.24 5.86 0.92
N ALA A 295 20.39 6.90 0.81
CA ALA A 295 20.49 7.91 -0.24
C ALA A 295 21.30 9.12 0.22
N VAL A 296 22.53 9.25 -0.28
CA VAL A 296 23.40 10.41 -0.01
C VAL A 296 23.01 11.57 -0.92
N THR A 297 22.88 11.29 -2.21
CA THR A 297 22.43 12.22 -3.23
C THR A 297 21.36 11.52 -4.06
N PRO A 298 20.07 11.86 -3.88
CA PRO A 298 18.98 11.22 -4.62
C PRO A 298 18.99 11.64 -6.08
N SER A 299 18.49 10.77 -6.96
CA SER A 299 18.18 11.14 -8.34
C SER A 299 16.99 12.13 -8.39
N PRO A 300 16.80 12.87 -9.49
CA PRO A 300 15.59 13.64 -9.71
C PRO A 300 14.34 12.76 -9.53
N ASN A 301 13.30 13.34 -8.94
CA ASN A 301 12.12 12.59 -8.48
C ASN A 301 11.25 12.01 -9.62
N ASN A 302 11.58 12.32 -10.87
CA ASN A 302 10.86 11.92 -12.08
C ASN A 302 11.61 10.89 -12.94
N THR A 303 12.75 10.36 -12.49
CA THR A 303 13.57 9.44 -13.27
C THR A 303 14.42 8.50 -12.40
N GLY A 304 14.91 7.38 -12.97
CA GLY A 304 15.83 6.48 -12.27
C GLY A 304 15.29 5.83 -11.01
N PHE A 305 13.99 5.55 -10.98
CA PHE A 305 13.30 4.91 -9.87
C PHE A 305 13.94 3.56 -9.56
N THR A 306 14.07 3.22 -8.28
CA THR A 306 14.38 1.86 -7.85
C THR A 306 13.07 1.12 -7.66
N LEU A 307 12.89 0.01 -8.38
CA LEU A 307 11.65 -0.76 -8.39
C LEU A 307 11.85 -2.00 -7.52
N PHE A 308 10.81 -2.36 -6.75
CA PHE A 308 10.79 -3.56 -5.93
C PHE A 308 9.50 -4.32 -6.15
N SER A 309 9.61 -5.63 -6.35
CA SER A 309 8.48 -6.53 -6.61
C SER A 309 8.55 -7.72 -5.66
N PRO A 310 7.87 -7.64 -4.51
CA PRO A 310 7.87 -8.71 -3.51
C PRO A 310 7.09 -9.92 -4.00
N SER A 311 7.68 -11.10 -3.84
CA SER A 311 7.12 -12.36 -4.34
C SER A 311 5.72 -12.64 -3.82
N SER A 312 5.44 -12.28 -2.56
CA SER A 312 4.14 -12.47 -1.92
C SER A 312 2.98 -11.77 -2.63
N ARG A 313 3.26 -10.75 -3.45
CA ARG A 313 2.25 -10.04 -4.26
C ARG A 313 2.03 -10.64 -5.64
N ILE A 314 2.96 -11.45 -6.13
CA ILE A 314 2.88 -12.09 -7.45
C ILE A 314 1.82 -13.20 -7.44
N TRP A 315 1.84 -14.05 -6.40
CA TRP A 315 1.06 -15.30 -6.38
C TRP A 315 -0.45 -15.12 -6.46
N PRO A 316 -1.09 -14.15 -5.77
CA PRO A 316 -2.52 -13.92 -5.88
C PRO A 316 -2.96 -13.40 -7.26
N LEU A 317 -2.01 -12.91 -8.07
CA LEU A 317 -2.25 -12.28 -9.36
C LEU A 317 -1.84 -13.18 -10.54
N LEU A 318 -1.38 -14.40 -10.27
CA LEU A 318 -1.15 -15.37 -11.33
C LEU A 318 -2.45 -15.57 -12.13
N PRO A 319 -2.40 -15.48 -13.48
CA PRO A 319 -3.56 -15.78 -14.31
C PRO A 319 -3.95 -17.26 -14.18
N CYS A 320 -4.98 -17.72 -14.89
CA CYS A 320 -5.40 -19.13 -14.94
C CYS A 320 -4.34 -20.11 -15.52
N GLY A 321 -3.06 -19.71 -15.58
CA GLY A 321 -1.92 -20.54 -15.97
C GLY A 321 -1.48 -21.49 -14.84
N PRO A 322 -0.19 -21.90 -14.82
CA PRO A 322 0.29 -22.89 -13.86
C PRO A 322 0.15 -22.37 -12.43
N PRO A 323 -0.45 -23.14 -11.50
CA PRO A 323 -0.56 -22.74 -10.11
C PRO A 323 0.83 -22.66 -9.47
N LEU A 324 0.95 -21.93 -8.37
CA LEU A 324 2.20 -21.82 -7.60
C LEU A 324 2.84 -23.19 -7.29
N SER A 325 2.03 -24.21 -6.98
CA SER A 325 2.51 -25.56 -6.69
C SER A 325 3.22 -26.24 -7.87
N GLN A 326 2.92 -25.83 -9.10
CA GLN A 326 3.65 -26.24 -10.30
C GLN A 326 4.92 -25.43 -10.47
N LEU A 327 4.86 -24.10 -10.29
CA LEU A 327 6.03 -23.23 -10.38
C LEU A 327 7.13 -23.63 -9.39
N GLN A 328 6.76 -24.08 -8.19
CA GLN A 328 7.67 -24.60 -7.16
C GLN A 328 8.48 -25.85 -7.58
N LYS A 329 8.05 -26.54 -8.64
CA LYS A 329 8.74 -27.73 -9.15
C LYS A 329 9.67 -27.41 -10.33
N LEU A 330 9.61 -26.18 -10.84
CA LEU A 330 10.37 -25.76 -12.01
C LEU A 330 11.74 -25.24 -11.61
N THR A 331 12.71 -25.50 -12.47
CA THR A 331 14.01 -24.84 -12.45
C THR A 331 14.14 -23.94 -13.68
N TRP A 332 15.14 -23.08 -13.67
CA TRP A 332 15.46 -22.21 -14.78
C TRP A 332 16.97 -22.11 -14.97
N LEU A 333 17.35 -21.74 -16.19
CA LEU A 333 18.73 -21.45 -16.55
C LEU A 333 18.89 -19.97 -16.87
N VAL A 334 20.09 -19.46 -16.63
CA VAL A 334 20.51 -18.12 -17.03
C VAL A 334 21.89 -18.17 -17.68
N GLU A 335 22.04 -17.48 -18.80
CA GLU A 335 23.28 -17.42 -19.57
C GLU A 335 23.59 -15.99 -20.01
N THR A 336 24.82 -15.56 -19.80
CA THR A 336 25.33 -14.27 -20.30
C THR A 336 26.82 -14.36 -20.57
N LYS A 337 27.31 -13.59 -21.55
CA LYS A 337 28.76 -13.44 -21.78
C LYS A 337 29.43 -12.55 -20.74
N SER A 338 28.64 -11.75 -20.01
CA SER A 338 29.11 -11.03 -18.83
C SER A 338 29.52 -11.98 -17.72
N PHE A 339 30.17 -11.46 -16.67
CA PHE A 339 30.54 -12.23 -15.47
C PHE A 339 31.35 -13.50 -15.78
N ASP A 340 32.41 -13.37 -16.59
CA ASP A 340 33.28 -14.47 -17.01
C ASP A 340 32.54 -15.58 -17.79
N GLY A 341 31.51 -15.22 -18.56
CA GLY A 341 30.73 -16.17 -19.37
C GLY A 341 29.83 -17.06 -18.52
N ALA A 342 29.11 -16.46 -17.57
CA ALA A 342 28.27 -17.19 -16.63
C ALA A 342 27.15 -17.97 -17.34
N LYS A 343 27.08 -19.27 -17.09
CA LYS A 343 25.97 -20.15 -17.47
C LYS A 343 25.56 -21.01 -16.28
N LEU A 344 24.40 -20.73 -15.72
CA LEU A 344 23.84 -21.41 -14.56
C LEU A 344 22.58 -22.17 -14.98
N ASN A 345 22.41 -23.38 -14.49
CA ASN A 345 21.29 -24.28 -14.79
C ASN A 345 20.78 -24.89 -13.48
N GLY A 346 19.57 -25.47 -13.51
CA GLY A 346 18.97 -26.12 -12.35
C GLY A 346 18.65 -25.17 -11.20
N LEU A 347 18.55 -23.85 -11.44
CA LEU A 347 18.22 -22.89 -10.40
C LEU A 347 16.73 -23.04 -10.04
N PRO A 348 16.34 -23.21 -8.78
CA PRO A 348 14.93 -23.31 -8.42
C PRO A 348 14.22 -21.99 -8.74
N LEU A 349 13.07 -22.06 -9.42
CA LEU A 349 12.30 -20.87 -9.77
C LEU A 349 11.62 -20.25 -8.54
N VAL A 350 11.14 -21.09 -7.62
CA VAL A 350 10.52 -20.67 -6.37
C VAL A 350 11.14 -21.45 -5.23
N ILE A 351 11.60 -20.74 -4.20
CA ILE A 351 12.12 -21.33 -2.96
C ILE A 351 11.26 -20.91 -1.77
N PRO A 352 11.19 -21.69 -0.67
CA PRO A 352 10.65 -21.20 0.58
C PRO A 352 11.61 -20.17 1.20
N HIS A 353 11.09 -19.09 1.76
CA HIS A 353 11.86 -18.15 2.56
C HIS A 353 12.49 -18.88 3.76
N PRO A 354 13.79 -18.68 4.05
CA PRO A 354 14.49 -19.45 5.09
C PRO A 354 13.87 -19.28 6.49
N THR A 355 13.39 -18.08 6.84
CA THR A 355 12.82 -17.80 8.17
C THR A 355 11.32 -18.12 8.30
N ILE A 356 10.51 -17.76 7.29
CA ILE A 356 9.03 -17.77 7.38
C ILE A 356 8.37 -18.78 6.45
N GLY A 357 9.14 -19.48 5.61
CA GLY A 357 8.65 -20.53 4.71
C GLY A 357 7.74 -20.06 3.57
N THR A 358 7.54 -18.75 3.40
CA THR A 358 6.70 -18.22 2.33
C THR A 358 7.35 -18.45 0.96
N PRO A 359 6.56 -18.67 -0.10
CA PRO A 359 7.09 -18.84 -1.46
C PRO A 359 7.74 -17.56 -1.99
N CYS A 360 9.01 -17.66 -2.41
CA CYS A 360 9.83 -16.57 -2.93
C CYS A 360 10.28 -16.87 -4.37
N LEU A 361 10.00 -15.95 -5.30
CA LEU A 361 10.47 -16.04 -6.68
C LEU A 361 11.97 -15.78 -6.72
N ARG A 362 12.73 -16.73 -7.30
CA ARG A 362 14.17 -16.59 -7.55
C ARG A 362 14.37 -16.63 -9.04
N TYR A 363 14.38 -15.47 -9.67
CA TYR A 363 14.33 -15.32 -11.12
C TYR A 363 15.12 -14.09 -11.57
N HIS A 364 15.46 -14.06 -12.85
CA HIS A 364 16.04 -12.91 -13.52
C HIS A 364 15.23 -12.63 -14.78
N GLU A 365 14.83 -11.37 -15.02
CA GLU A 365 14.11 -10.99 -16.23
C GLU A 365 15.05 -11.14 -17.45
N PRO A 366 14.62 -11.77 -18.55
CA PRO A 366 15.39 -11.81 -19.78
C PRO A 366 15.78 -10.40 -20.24
N TRP A 367 17.05 -10.22 -20.59
CA TRP A 367 17.57 -8.95 -21.10
C TRP A 367 18.14 -9.14 -22.50
N PRO A 368 17.27 -9.25 -23.52
CA PRO A 368 17.69 -9.52 -24.89
C PRO A 368 18.44 -8.32 -25.49
N GLN A 369 19.23 -8.57 -26.53
CA GLN A 369 20.10 -7.58 -27.15
C GLN A 369 19.36 -6.31 -27.64
N PHE A 370 18.08 -6.38 -27.97
CA PHE A 370 17.31 -5.19 -28.37
C PHE A 370 16.92 -4.28 -27.20
N LYS A 371 17.02 -4.75 -25.94
CA LYS A 371 16.76 -3.96 -24.73
C LYS A 371 18.04 -3.31 -24.16
N THR A 372 19.23 -3.67 -24.64
CA THR A 372 20.49 -3.19 -24.08
C THR A 372 21.61 -3.09 -25.11
N ALA A 373 22.43 -2.04 -24.98
CA ALA A 373 23.69 -1.93 -25.71
C ALA A 373 24.81 -2.84 -25.14
N PHE A 374 24.59 -3.47 -23.98
CA PHE A 374 25.52 -4.39 -23.31
C PHE A 374 25.27 -5.84 -23.72
N GLU A 375 25.94 -6.78 -23.04
CA GLU A 375 25.75 -8.21 -23.28
C GLU A 375 24.37 -8.66 -22.83
N SER A 376 23.68 -9.37 -23.73
CA SER A 376 22.38 -9.95 -23.44
C SER A 376 22.41 -10.98 -22.30
N ILE A 377 21.27 -11.14 -21.64
CA ILE A 377 21.02 -12.17 -20.63
C ILE A 377 19.87 -13.04 -21.11
N LEU A 378 20.19 -14.31 -21.41
CA LEU A 378 19.24 -15.34 -21.79
C LEU A 378 18.70 -16.02 -20.52
N VAL A 379 17.40 -16.25 -20.49
CA VAL A 379 16.71 -16.94 -19.40
C VAL A 379 15.71 -17.93 -20.00
N GLU A 380 15.74 -19.18 -19.54
CA GLU A 380 14.82 -20.23 -20.00
C GLU A 380 14.33 -21.07 -18.81
N ILE A 381 13.06 -21.45 -18.81
CA ILE A 381 12.48 -22.38 -17.84
C ILE A 381 12.77 -23.80 -18.28
N GLU A 382 13.33 -24.60 -17.38
CA GLU A 382 13.77 -25.97 -17.65
C GLU A 382 12.66 -26.99 -17.36
N GLY A 383 12.78 -28.18 -17.96
CA GLY A 383 11.87 -29.31 -17.69
C GLY A 383 10.49 -29.22 -18.35
N ILE A 384 10.25 -28.20 -19.17
CA ILE A 384 9.00 -27.99 -19.94
C ILE A 384 9.32 -27.58 -21.38
N SER A 385 8.29 -27.53 -22.25
CA SER A 385 8.50 -27.05 -23.63
C SER A 385 8.87 -25.57 -23.66
N ARG A 386 9.60 -25.17 -24.70
CA ARG A 386 10.06 -23.78 -24.88
C ARG A 386 8.90 -22.80 -24.94
N GLU A 387 7.79 -23.18 -25.57
CA GLU A 387 6.59 -22.35 -25.66
C GLU A 387 5.96 -22.12 -24.28
N SER A 388 5.83 -23.19 -23.47
CA SER A 388 5.30 -23.07 -22.11
C SER A 388 6.23 -22.25 -21.21
N GLY A 389 7.55 -22.45 -21.33
CA GLY A 389 8.54 -21.65 -20.61
C GLY A 389 8.46 -20.17 -20.97
N ALA A 390 8.35 -19.83 -22.26
CA ALA A 390 8.20 -18.46 -22.71
C ALA A 390 6.92 -17.78 -22.18
N ILE A 391 5.80 -18.51 -22.10
CA ILE A 391 4.56 -18.01 -21.50
C ILE A 391 4.74 -17.72 -20.00
N ILE A 392 5.45 -18.60 -19.27
CA ILE A 392 5.76 -18.38 -17.85
C ILE A 392 6.64 -17.14 -17.69
N CYS A 393 7.73 -17.02 -18.44
CA CYS A 393 8.59 -15.83 -18.41
C CYS A 393 7.78 -14.56 -18.69
N ALA A 394 7.02 -14.52 -19.80
CA ALA A 394 6.21 -13.36 -20.16
C ALA A 394 5.17 -12.99 -19.07
N THR A 395 4.60 -13.98 -18.40
CA THR A 395 3.66 -13.78 -17.29
C THR A 395 4.37 -13.17 -16.07
N LEU A 396 5.51 -13.74 -15.67
CA LEU A 396 6.29 -13.25 -14.53
C LEU A 396 6.83 -11.85 -14.81
N ASP A 397 7.41 -11.63 -15.99
CA ASP A 397 7.93 -10.33 -16.43
C ASP A 397 6.81 -9.28 -16.36
N SER A 398 5.61 -9.58 -16.88
CA SER A 398 4.45 -8.67 -16.80
C SER A 398 4.05 -8.35 -15.34
N LEU A 399 3.93 -9.38 -14.49
CA LEU A 399 3.57 -9.20 -13.08
C LEU A 399 4.62 -8.43 -12.28
N LEU A 400 5.90 -8.57 -12.61
CA LEU A 400 6.99 -7.84 -11.96
C LEU A 400 6.88 -6.33 -12.17
N TYR A 401 6.23 -5.85 -13.23
CA TYR A 401 5.97 -4.41 -13.45
C TYR A 401 4.54 -3.97 -13.11
N ASP A 402 3.64 -4.90 -12.76
CA ASP A 402 2.26 -4.59 -12.39
C ASP A 402 2.21 -3.71 -11.13
N ARG A 403 1.45 -2.61 -11.15
CA ARG A 403 1.38 -1.63 -10.04
C ARG A 403 0.89 -2.23 -8.72
N ARG A 404 0.19 -3.37 -8.75
CA ARG A 404 -0.27 -4.10 -7.57
C ARG A 404 0.85 -4.90 -6.91
N VAL A 405 1.92 -5.19 -7.65
CA VAL A 405 3.13 -5.91 -7.20
C VAL A 405 4.30 -4.96 -6.98
N CYS A 406 4.52 -4.06 -7.95
CA CYS A 406 5.73 -3.29 -8.10
C CYS A 406 5.65 -1.92 -7.43
N TYR A 407 6.46 -1.71 -6.40
CA TYR A 407 6.68 -0.41 -5.80
C TYR A 407 7.78 0.34 -6.55
N TRP A 408 7.48 1.59 -6.93
CA TRP A 408 8.41 2.49 -7.60
C TRP A 408 8.94 3.51 -6.61
N HIS A 409 10.17 3.33 -6.18
CA HIS A 409 10.78 4.20 -5.18
C HIS A 409 11.45 5.41 -5.81
N SER A 410 11.05 6.59 -5.34
CA SER A 410 11.72 7.87 -5.58
C SER A 410 12.46 8.27 -4.31
N TRP A 411 13.79 8.32 -4.41
CA TRP A 411 14.67 8.56 -3.28
C TRP A 411 14.59 10.01 -2.79
N GLU A 412 14.58 10.19 -1.49
CA GLU A 412 14.86 11.47 -0.83
C GLU A 412 16.20 11.41 -0.11
N LYS A 413 16.86 12.56 0.03
CA LYS A 413 18.15 12.63 0.73
C LYS A 413 17.98 12.15 2.17
N GLY A 414 18.85 11.21 2.56
CA GLY A 414 18.88 10.63 3.89
C GLY A 414 17.88 9.50 4.12
N ASP A 415 17.15 9.07 3.09
CA ASP A 415 16.39 7.83 3.16
C ASP A 415 17.29 6.65 3.53
N VAL A 416 16.73 5.72 4.30
CA VAL A 416 17.32 4.43 4.60
C VAL A 416 16.32 3.35 4.19
N LEU A 417 16.77 2.40 3.36
CA LEU A 417 15.92 1.32 2.85
C LEU A 417 16.49 -0.02 3.27
N VAL A 418 15.63 -0.90 3.77
CA VAL A 418 15.94 -2.29 4.08
C VAL A 418 15.07 -3.17 3.21
N SER A 419 15.68 -4.05 2.43
CA SER A 419 14.99 -5.00 1.55
C SER A 419 15.49 -6.41 1.79
N ASP A 420 14.56 -7.34 1.93
CA ASP A 420 14.82 -8.77 1.88
C ASP A 420 15.08 -9.17 0.42
N ASN A 421 16.32 -9.53 0.14
CA ASN A 421 16.82 -9.95 -1.17
C ASN A 421 16.38 -11.38 -1.54
N ILE A 422 15.87 -12.16 -0.59
CA ILE A 422 15.25 -13.45 -0.84
C ILE A 422 13.81 -13.26 -1.30
N ALA A 423 13.03 -12.47 -0.57
CA ALA A 423 11.60 -12.31 -0.83
C ALA A 423 11.27 -11.37 -1.99
N SER A 424 12.18 -10.47 -2.39
CA SER A 424 11.91 -9.45 -3.40
C SER A 424 12.89 -9.47 -4.56
N LEU A 425 12.35 -9.28 -5.77
CA LEU A 425 13.16 -8.87 -6.91
C LEU A 425 13.20 -7.34 -6.96
N HIS A 426 14.28 -6.80 -7.49
CA HIS A 426 14.43 -5.37 -7.67
C HIS A 426 15.03 -5.04 -9.02
N THR A 427 14.83 -3.80 -9.44
CA THR A 427 15.49 -3.22 -10.61
C THR A 427 15.62 -1.71 -10.49
N ARG A 428 16.17 -1.08 -11.52
CA ARG A 428 16.18 0.36 -11.72
C ARG A 428 15.59 0.68 -13.08
N SER A 429 14.68 1.65 -13.12
CA SER A 429 14.22 2.21 -14.39
C SER A 429 15.38 2.89 -15.14
N SER A 430 15.19 3.17 -16.43
CA SER A 430 16.12 4.05 -17.15
C SER A 430 16.16 5.44 -16.50
N PHE A 431 17.25 6.15 -16.72
CA PHE A 431 17.41 7.52 -16.25
C PHE A 431 18.19 8.39 -17.22
N THR A 432 18.06 9.71 -17.06
CA THR A 432 18.86 10.69 -17.80
C THR A 432 20.24 10.79 -17.19
N ALA A 433 21.28 10.45 -17.95
CA ALA A 433 22.67 10.54 -17.51
C ALA A 433 23.08 11.99 -17.18
N GLY A 434 24.07 12.13 -16.29
CA GLY A 434 24.64 13.41 -15.89
C GLY A 434 23.95 14.08 -14.69
N ALA A 435 23.01 13.38 -14.05
CA ALA A 435 22.45 13.80 -12.77
C ALA A 435 23.29 13.21 -11.62
N ASP A 436 23.65 14.05 -10.64
CA ASP A 436 24.33 13.57 -9.43
C ASP A 436 23.42 12.58 -8.70
N ARG A 437 23.88 11.33 -8.59
CA ARG A 437 23.20 10.26 -7.86
C ARG A 437 24.24 9.47 -7.09
N GLU A 438 24.01 9.29 -5.82
CA GLU A 438 24.86 8.48 -4.94
C GLU A 438 23.99 7.76 -3.92
N LEU A 439 23.88 6.44 -4.08
CA LEU A 439 23.36 5.54 -3.07
C LEU A 439 24.49 4.70 -2.51
N TRP A 440 24.47 4.47 -1.21
CA TRP A 440 25.32 3.48 -0.58
C TRP A 440 24.52 2.21 -0.34
N ARG A 441 25.11 1.06 -0.64
CA ARG A 441 24.51 -0.26 -0.40
C ARG A 441 25.48 -1.14 0.38
N ILE A 442 24.98 -1.82 1.39
CA ILE A 442 25.65 -2.91 2.10
C ILE A 442 24.77 -4.16 1.97
N HIS A 443 25.40 -5.29 1.67
CA HIS A 443 24.77 -6.60 1.76
C HIS A 443 25.00 -7.20 3.14
N LEU A 444 23.98 -7.85 3.68
CA LEU A 444 24.01 -8.50 4.97
C LEU A 444 23.59 -9.97 4.81
N ASP A 445 24.06 -10.79 5.75
CA ASP A 445 23.63 -12.18 5.94
C ASP A 445 22.18 -12.33 6.39
#